data_AF-A0A366XSP1-F1
#
_entry.id   AF-A0A366XSP1-F1
#
_cell.length_a   1.000
_cell.length_b   1.000
_cell.length_c   1.000
_cell.angle_alpha   90.00
_cell.angle_beta   90.00
_cell.angle_gamma   90.00
#
_symmetry.space_group_name_H-M   'P 1'
#
loop_
_entity.id
_entity.type
_entity.pdbx_description
1 polymer ?
#
loop_
_entity_poly.entity_id
_entity_poly.type
_entity_poly.pdbx_seq_one_letter_code
_entity_poly.pdbx_strand_id
1 'polypeptide(L)'
;MSKLNAEQRKARDDERFSQRVNERREKGEDVVAYALGNKKAVKFLTKSEKKNLKERRAMIQEELKIKEQQELERIEAAFTEDNAE
;
A
#
# COMPACT_ATOMS: atom_id res chain seq x y z
N MET A 1 -15.44 18.97 28.24
CA MET A 1 -14.67 18.76 26.99
C MET A 1 -15.53 19.19 25.82
N SER A 2 -15.19 20.29 25.14
CA SER A 2 -15.91 20.72 23.93
C SER A 2 -15.74 19.67 22.83
N LYS A 3 -16.82 19.34 22.11
CA LYS A 3 -16.75 18.39 20.99
C LYS A 3 -16.02 19.06 19.83
N LEU A 4 -14.90 18.46 19.39
CA LEU A 4 -14.15 18.93 18.23
C LEU A 4 -15.04 18.91 16.97
N ASN A 5 -15.03 19.99 16.19
CA ASN A 5 -15.68 20.02 14.89
C ASN A 5 -14.94 19.10 13.88
N ALA A 6 -15.48 18.93 12.68
CA ALA A 6 -14.90 18.00 11.69
C ALA A 6 -13.47 18.41 11.27
N GLU A 7 -13.22 19.71 11.11
CA GLU A 7 -11.93 20.26 10.71
C GLU A 7 -10.86 20.07 11.79
N GLN A 8 -11.23 20.34 13.05
CA GLN A 8 -10.35 20.13 14.20
C GLN A 8 -10.01 18.65 14.40
N ARG A 9 -10.97 17.75 14.17
CA ARG A 9 -10.71 16.30 14.18
C ARG A 9 -9.72 15.90 13.09
N LYS A 10 -9.92 16.40 11.88
CA LYS A 10 -9.01 16.14 10.76
C LYS A 10 -7.60 16.67 11.03
N ALA A 11 -7.47 17.91 11.48
CA ALA A 11 -6.18 18.52 11.81
C ALA A 11 -5.43 17.72 12.89
N ARG A 12 -6.13 17.35 13.97
CA ARG A 12 -5.58 16.49 15.03
C ARG A 12 -5.12 15.13 14.49
N ASP A 13 -5.92 14.51 13.62
CA ASP A 13 -5.59 13.20 13.07
C ASP A 13 -4.41 13.28 12.09
N ASP A 14 -4.32 14.35 11.29
CA ASP A 14 -3.20 14.63 10.39
C ASP A 14 -1.90 14.93 11.18
N GLU A 15 -1.99 15.69 12.27
CA GLU A 15 -0.85 15.97 13.16
C GLU A 15 -0.34 14.68 13.83
N ARG A 16 -1.22 13.90 14.46
CA ARG A 16 -0.89 12.60 15.04
C ARG A 16 -0.29 11.67 13.99
N PHE A 17 -0.80 11.72 12.76
CA PHE A 17 -0.30 10.92 11.68
C PHE A 17 1.12 11.32 11.27
N SER A 18 1.39 12.63 11.15
CA SER A 18 2.73 13.16 10.88
C SER A 18 3.72 12.77 11.98
N GLN A 19 3.31 12.85 13.25
CA GLN A 19 4.14 12.42 14.38
C GLN A 19 4.56 10.96 14.23
N ARG A 20 3.61 10.04 13.98
CA ARG A 20 3.94 8.62 13.76
C ARG A 20 4.89 8.38 12.59
N VAL A 21 4.75 9.13 11.49
CA VAL A 21 5.66 9.00 10.34
C VAL A 21 7.07 9.47 10.70
N ASN A 22 7.19 10.58 11.42
CA ASN A 22 8.48 11.10 11.85
C ASN A 22 9.17 10.17 12.85
N GLU A 23 8.45 9.63 13.84
CA GLU A 23 8.98 8.64 14.77
C GLU A 23 9.56 7.42 14.06
N ARG A 24 8.86 6.91 13.02
CA ARG A 24 9.37 5.80 12.21
C ARG A 24 10.66 6.17 11.48
N ARG A 25 10.71 7.38 10.91
CA ARG A 25 11.91 7.89 10.24
C ARG A 25 13.10 7.99 11.20
N GLU A 26 12.88 8.50 12.41
CA GLU A 26 13.90 8.60 13.45
C GLU A 26 14.40 7.23 13.92
N LYS A 27 13.49 6.25 14.00
CA LYS A 27 13.83 4.85 14.29
C LYS A 27 14.49 4.11 13.12
N GLY A 28 14.63 4.75 11.96
CA GLY A 28 15.16 4.12 10.75
C GLY A 28 14.23 3.07 10.14
N GLU A 29 12.94 3.07 10.49
CA GLU A 29 11.96 2.16 9.93
C GLU A 29 11.57 2.57 8.50
N ASP A 30 11.15 1.59 7.69
CA ASP A 30 10.79 1.82 6.30
C ASP A 30 9.46 2.60 6.16
N VAL A 31 9.60 3.92 6.03
CA VAL A 31 8.47 4.85 5.82
C VAL A 31 7.74 4.58 4.50
N VAL A 32 8.43 4.06 3.48
CA VAL A 32 7.82 3.69 2.19
C VAL A 32 6.92 2.46 2.38
N ALA A 33 7.37 1.46 3.13
CA ALA A 33 6.55 0.30 3.50
C ALA A 33 5.33 0.71 4.35
N TYR A 34 5.52 1.63 5.30
CA TYR A 34 4.40 2.21 6.05
C TYR A 34 3.41 2.93 5.14
N ALA A 35 3.87 3.65 4.12
CA ALA A 35 3.02 4.30 3.13
C ALA A 35 2.30 3.32 2.18
N LEU A 36 2.88 2.15 1.89
CA LEU A 36 2.21 1.08 1.16
C LEU A 36 1.01 0.55 1.96
N GLY A 37 1.22 0.27 3.26
CA GLY A 37 0.15 -0.19 4.14
C GLY A 37 -0.86 0.91 4.50
N ASN A 38 -0.42 2.17 4.54
CA ASN A 38 -1.25 3.31 4.94
C ASN A 38 -1.27 4.40 3.87
N LYS A 39 -2.36 4.45 3.10
CA LYS A 39 -2.56 5.38 1.98
C LYS A 39 -2.43 6.87 2.34
N LYS A 40 -2.57 7.24 3.63
CA LYS A 40 -2.40 8.63 4.09
C LYS A 40 -0.93 9.07 4.19
N ALA A 41 0.01 8.13 4.31
CA ALA A 41 1.44 8.44 4.47
C ALA A 41 2.10 9.01 3.22
N VAL A 42 1.52 8.77 2.05
CA VAL A 42 2.05 9.24 0.76
C VAL A 42 2.26 10.76 0.73
N LYS A 43 1.47 11.54 1.48
CA LYS A 43 1.60 13.00 1.57
C LYS A 43 2.88 13.46 2.26
N PHE A 44 3.41 12.64 3.16
CA PHE A 44 4.59 12.95 4.00
C PHE A 44 5.88 12.34 3.45
N LEU A 45 5.80 11.67 2.30
CA LEU A 45 6.96 11.16 1.58
C LEU A 45 7.69 12.28 0.86
N THR A 46 9.01 12.23 0.92
CA THR A 46 9.93 12.98 0.07
C THR A 46 9.82 12.53 -1.40
N LYS A 47 10.45 13.27 -2.31
CA LYS A 47 10.40 12.94 -3.75
C LYS A 47 11.04 11.58 -4.07
N SER A 48 12.16 11.26 -3.43
CA SER A 48 12.85 9.96 -3.60
C SER A 48 12.00 8.81 -3.04
N GLU A 49 11.42 8.98 -1.84
CA GLU A 49 10.53 7.99 -1.25
C GLU A 49 9.26 7.77 -2.11
N LYS A 50 8.71 8.82 -2.73
CA LYS A 50 7.59 8.68 -3.68
C LYS A 50 7.97 7.88 -4.92
N LYS A 51 9.20 8.06 -5.43
CA LYS A 51 9.72 7.27 -6.56
C LYS A 51 9.82 5.78 -6.16
N ASN A 52 10.42 5.49 -5.01
CA ASN A 52 10.54 4.12 -4.48
C ASN A 52 9.15 3.49 -4.25
N LEU A 53 8.20 4.25 -3.69
CA LEU A 53 6.82 3.81 -3.54
C LEU A 53 6.19 3.39 -4.87
N LYS A 54 6.42 4.18 -5.93
CA LYS A 54 5.89 3.89 -7.27
C LYS A 54 6.51 2.62 -7.85
N GLU A 55 7.83 2.47 -7.73
CA GLU A 55 8.56 1.28 -8.19
C GLU A 55 8.06 0.01 -7.49
N ARG A 56 7.95 0.02 -6.16
CA ARG A 56 7.43 -1.12 -5.39
C ARG A 56 5.98 -1.46 -5.77
N ARG A 57 5.13 -0.46 -6.00
CA ARG A 57 3.75 -0.69 -6.47
C ARG A 57 3.72 -1.34 -7.85
N ALA A 58 4.60 -0.91 -8.75
CA ALA A 58 4.70 -1.51 -10.08
C ALA A 58 5.11 -2.99 -9.98
N MET A 59 6.13 -3.30 -9.17
CA MET A 59 6.55 -4.70 -8.95
C MET A 59 5.43 -5.57 -8.38
N ILE A 60 4.72 -5.08 -7.35
CA ILE A 60 3.59 -5.82 -6.76
C ILE A 60 2.48 -6.07 -7.80
N GLN A 61 2.20 -5.10 -8.68
CA GLN A 61 1.21 -5.27 -9.74
C GLN A 61 1.66 -6.28 -10.80
N GLU A 62 2.95 -6.29 -11.16
CA GLU A 62 3.50 -7.27 -12.09
C GLU A 62 3.44 -8.69 -11.50
N GLU A 63 3.83 -8.85 -10.23
CA GLU A 63 3.72 -10.14 -9.54
C GLU A 63 2.27 -10.66 -9.48
N LEU A 64 1.30 -9.77 -9.23
CA LEU A 64 -0.12 -10.14 -9.22
C LEU A 64 -0.60 -10.60 -10.60
N LYS A 65 -0.19 -9.92 -11.67
CA LYS A 65 -0.54 -10.32 -13.04
C LYS A 65 0.03 -11.69 -13.40
N ILE A 66 1.28 -11.97 -13.01
CA ILE A 66 1.90 -13.27 -13.27
C ILE A 66 1.14 -14.36 -12.52
N LYS A 67 0.78 -14.13 -11.25
CA LYS A 67 -0.01 -15.09 -10.47
C LYS A 67 -1.40 -15.33 -11.06
N GLU A 68 -2.07 -14.27 -11.52
CA GLU A 68 -3.37 -14.37 -12.18
C GLU A 68 -3.29 -15.18 -13.47
N GLN A 69 -2.25 -14.97 -14.29
CA GLN A 69 -2.01 -15.79 -15.49
C GLN A 69 -1.78 -17.26 -15.16
N GLN A 70 -0.97 -17.55 -14.14
CA GLN A 70 -0.72 -18.93 -13.69
C GLN A 70 -2.00 -19.59 -13.14
N GLU A 71 -2.87 -18.85 -12.47
CA GLU A 71 -4.16 -19.37 -12.01
C GLU A 71 -5.10 -19.65 -13.18
N LEU A 72 -5.15 -18.78 -14.20
CA LEU A 72 -5.91 -19.00 -15.41
C LEU A 72 -5.44 -20.25 -16.17
N GLU A 73 -4.13 -20.44 -16.32
CA GLU A 73 -3.55 -21.64 -16.95
C GLU A 73 -3.93 -22.93 -16.19
N ARG A 74 -3.93 -22.88 -14.85
CA ARG A 74 -4.36 -24.03 -14.03
C ARG A 74 -5.83 -24.35 -14.19
N ILE A 75 -6.68 -23.32 -14.24
CA ILE A 75 -8.12 -23.48 -14.44
C ILE A 75 -8.40 -24.03 -15.84
N GLU A 76 -7.71 -23.52 -16.87
CA GLU A 76 -7.85 -23.99 -18.24
C GLU A 76 -7.42 -25.46 -18.36
N ALA A 77 -6.26 -25.84 -17.80
CA ALA A 77 -5.81 -27.22 -17.78
C ALA A 77 -6.84 -28.16 -17.11
N ALA A 78 -7.32 -27.80 -15.92
CA ALA A 78 -8.33 -28.58 -15.22
C ALA A 78 -9.64 -28.70 -16.01
N PHE A 79 -10.09 -27.62 -16.64
CA PHE A 79 -11.30 -27.64 -17.48
C PHE A 79 -11.14 -28.52 -18.72
N THR A 80 -9.96 -28.54 -19.34
CA THR A 80 -9.69 -29.40 -20.50
C THR A 80 -9.55 -30.87 -20.12
N GLU A 81 -8.99 -31.19 -18.95
CA GLU A 81 -8.91 -32.56 -18.42
C GLU A 81 -10.31 -33.10 -18.09
N ASP A 82 -11.16 -32.32 -17.42
CA ASP A 82 -12.53 -32.72 -17.06
C ASP A 82 -13.48 -32.90 -18.26
N ASN A 83 -13.20 -32.26 -19.41
CA ASN A 83 -14.01 -32.40 -20.64
C ASN A 83 -13.43 -33.40 -21.65
N ALA A 84 -12.27 -34.01 -21.35
CA ALA A 84 -11.65 -35.03 -22.20
C ALA A 84 -12.01 -36.47 -21.79
N GLU A 85 -12.74 -36.65 -20.67
CA GLU A 85 -13.47 -37.89 -20.30
C GLU A 85 -14.89 -37.90 -20.90
#